data_AF-A0A1V2RLB9-F1
#
_entry.id   AF-A0A1V2RLB9-F1
#
_cell.length_a   1.000
_cell.length_b   1.000
_cell.length_c   1.000
_cell.angle_alpha   90.00
_cell.angle_beta   90.00
_cell.angle_gamma   90.00
#
_symmetry.space_group_name_H-M   'P 1'
#
loop_
_entity.id
_entity.type
_entity.pdbx_description
1 polymer ?
#
loop_
_entity_poly.entity_id
_entity_poly.type
_entity_poly.pdbx_seq_one_letter_code
_entity_poly.pdbx_strand_id
1 'polypeptide(L)'
;MEGNGLIAPLSQVATGDWRELDRVCTDVAHLLLDAGKEPPFDVRSADFAADPYLLCADRYWRVRLLRQPSVRTAAACAAWLDRHLREAEDGTGHAHRAQVEQSWALGYAVITRDSVESAAEIAEARLELGGSADVASFAALYHAGKLRAGLRFDDLHHFLESSPLVLAAGPRRAEPVFTALRAFAAFGSRSLTVEYATDLLNHAWYSGPRSMPTTDVCLHALAAAVPFDGQAELLRDRAREAATQWPENHLFVFRLASGLSLCGEHDAALEAMDLALALLPAQREPRNLREIHEQHLAKREAIQEARQLAKQRAGVERQWIERARSYRRARARLRLATTPLICTAIVAAAAMALITHLLLPQASGGDALPVSERMGLILGQGAALLGFSGALLVGSWLLLRYRGRAPGSADHAEPPDGRALGSGPEQTA
;
A
#
# COMPACT_ATOMS: atom_id res chain seq x y z
N MET A 1 -11.67 40.09 -39.00
CA MET A 1 -10.47 39.38 -39.49
C MET A 1 -9.33 39.30 -38.46
N GLU A 2 -9.33 40.07 -37.37
CA GLU A 2 -8.22 40.07 -36.39
C GLU A 2 -8.07 38.77 -35.57
N GLY A 3 -9.12 37.94 -35.43
CA GLY A 3 -9.05 36.70 -34.66
C GLY A 3 -8.15 35.61 -35.27
N ASN A 4 -8.03 35.58 -36.60
CA ASN A 4 -7.25 34.54 -37.29
C ASN A 4 -5.73 34.73 -37.13
N GLY A 5 -5.28 35.96 -36.85
CA GLY A 5 -3.85 36.23 -36.65
C GLY A 5 -3.30 35.63 -35.35
N LEU A 6 -4.13 35.56 -34.30
CA LEU A 6 -3.70 35.05 -32.98
C LEU A 6 -3.45 33.54 -32.97
N ILE A 7 -4.18 32.79 -33.78
CA ILE A 7 -4.12 31.31 -33.80
C ILE A 7 -3.23 30.76 -34.92
N ALA A 8 -2.74 31.60 -35.84
CA ALA A 8 -1.88 31.18 -36.94
C ALA A 8 -0.68 30.31 -36.50
N PRO A 9 0.01 30.58 -35.36
CA PRO A 9 1.11 29.74 -34.90
C PRO A 9 0.72 28.28 -34.59
N LEU A 10 -0.51 28.01 -34.16
CA LEU A 10 -0.96 26.65 -33.85
C LEU A 10 -0.96 25.74 -35.08
N SER A 11 -1.19 26.30 -36.27
CA SER A 11 -1.18 25.54 -37.52
C SER A 11 0.22 25.25 -38.07
N GLN A 12 1.24 25.94 -37.55
CA GLN A 12 2.62 25.91 -38.06
C GLN A 12 3.56 25.05 -37.20
N VAL A 13 3.15 24.71 -35.97
CA VAL A 13 4.00 23.95 -35.05
C VAL A 13 4.08 22.48 -35.46
N ALA A 14 5.30 21.94 -35.50
CA ALA A 14 5.52 20.53 -35.79
C ALA A 14 5.09 19.68 -34.60
N THR A 15 4.20 18.70 -34.82
CA THR A 15 3.69 17.80 -33.76
C THR A 15 4.76 16.89 -33.15
N GLY A 16 5.95 16.82 -33.76
CA GLY A 16 7.10 16.05 -33.28
C GLY A 16 7.92 16.70 -32.17
N ASP A 17 7.91 18.04 -32.04
CA ASP A 17 8.57 18.75 -30.94
C ASP A 17 7.54 19.18 -29.89
N TRP A 18 7.37 18.34 -28.86
CA TRP A 18 6.39 18.57 -27.81
C TRP A 18 6.69 19.82 -26.97
N ARG A 19 7.95 20.23 -26.85
CA ARG A 19 8.34 21.43 -26.06
C ARG A 19 7.95 22.68 -26.81
N GLU A 20 8.20 22.69 -28.12
CA GLU A 20 7.76 23.77 -28.98
C GLU A 20 6.23 23.86 -29.01
N LEU A 21 5.55 22.72 -29.15
CA LEU A 21 4.09 22.63 -29.09
C LEU A 21 3.52 23.21 -27.78
N ASP A 22 4.01 22.77 -26.62
CA ASP A 22 3.53 23.29 -25.32
C ASP A 22 3.80 24.79 -25.16
N ARG A 23 4.97 25.28 -25.61
CA ARG A 23 5.30 26.70 -25.60
C ARG A 23 4.34 27.51 -26.47
N VAL A 24 4.14 27.11 -27.72
CA VAL A 24 3.25 27.81 -28.67
C VAL A 24 1.81 27.80 -28.18
N CYS A 25 1.29 26.66 -27.71
CA CYS A 25 -0.05 26.56 -27.15
C CYS A 25 -0.22 27.46 -25.92
N THR A 26 0.80 27.55 -25.05
CA THR A 26 0.80 28.43 -23.87
C THR A 26 0.81 29.91 -24.28
N ASP A 27 1.67 30.30 -25.22
CA ASP A 27 1.78 31.67 -25.70
C ASP A 27 0.46 32.13 -26.34
N VAL A 28 -0.13 31.32 -27.22
CA VAL A 28 -1.42 31.63 -27.88
C VAL A 28 -2.56 31.67 -26.87
N ALA A 29 -2.61 30.75 -25.90
CA ALA A 29 -3.62 30.77 -24.84
C ALA A 29 -3.57 32.06 -24.02
N HIS A 30 -2.36 32.56 -23.68
CA HIS A 30 -2.19 33.83 -23.01
C HIS A 30 -2.64 35.02 -23.87
N LEU A 31 -2.26 35.05 -25.15
CA LEU A 31 -2.70 36.09 -26.08
C LEU A 31 -4.23 36.15 -26.22
N LEU A 32 -4.90 35.00 -26.31
CA LEU A 32 -6.36 34.91 -26.37
C LEU A 32 -7.00 35.45 -25.08
N LEU A 33 -6.46 35.06 -23.91
CA LEU A 33 -6.99 35.48 -22.62
C LEU A 33 -6.81 36.99 -22.39
N ASP A 34 -5.64 37.54 -22.72
CA ASP A 34 -5.36 38.97 -22.56
C ASP A 34 -6.16 39.82 -23.57
N ALA A 35 -6.52 39.25 -24.73
CA ALA A 35 -7.45 39.86 -25.68
C ALA A 35 -8.94 39.71 -25.28
N GLY A 36 -9.25 38.99 -24.20
CA GLY A 36 -10.62 38.71 -23.76
C GLY A 36 -11.42 37.84 -24.74
N LYS A 37 -10.74 36.99 -25.53
CA LYS A 37 -11.35 36.16 -26.57
C LYS A 37 -11.26 34.68 -26.19
N GLU A 38 -12.38 33.99 -26.25
CA GLU A 38 -12.40 32.53 -26.14
C GLU A 38 -11.75 31.88 -27.39
N PRO A 39 -11.20 30.65 -27.28
CA PRO A 39 -10.58 29.99 -28.41
C PRO A 39 -11.60 29.81 -29.55
N PRO A 40 -11.34 30.33 -30.77
CA PRO A 40 -12.34 30.42 -31.83
C PRO A 40 -12.36 29.20 -32.78
N PHE A 41 -11.81 28.06 -32.35
CA PHE A 41 -11.59 26.88 -33.17
C PHE A 41 -12.29 25.65 -32.57
N ASP A 42 -12.52 24.65 -33.42
CA ASP A 42 -13.09 23.37 -33.01
C ASP A 42 -11.98 22.39 -32.60
N VAL A 43 -12.29 21.55 -31.61
CA VAL A 43 -11.44 20.44 -31.15
C VAL A 43 -11.98 19.15 -31.73
N ARG A 44 -11.11 18.39 -32.40
CA ARG A 44 -11.50 17.18 -33.15
C ARG A 44 -10.88 15.90 -32.63
N SER A 45 -9.97 15.97 -31.64
CA SER A 45 -9.33 14.79 -31.09
C SER A 45 -9.30 14.80 -29.56
N ALA A 46 -9.05 13.63 -28.97
CA ALA A 46 -8.81 13.43 -27.54
C ALA A 46 -7.30 13.34 -27.25
N ASP A 47 -6.45 13.70 -28.21
CA ASP A 47 -5.01 13.50 -28.13
C ASP A 47 -4.36 14.66 -27.39
N PHE A 48 -4.29 14.51 -26.06
CA PHE A 48 -3.61 15.42 -25.16
C PHE A 48 -2.09 15.51 -25.41
N ALA A 49 -1.51 14.67 -26.26
CA ALA A 49 -0.11 14.76 -26.62
C ALA A 49 0.08 15.59 -27.89
N ALA A 50 -0.68 15.33 -28.95
CA ALA A 50 -0.36 15.85 -30.28
C ALA A 50 -1.30 16.93 -30.81
N ASP A 51 -2.51 17.11 -30.26
CA ASP A 51 -3.48 18.06 -30.81
C ASP A 51 -3.22 19.50 -30.30
N PRO A 52 -2.75 20.41 -31.17
CA PRO A 52 -2.45 21.79 -30.77
C PRO A 52 -3.68 22.57 -30.35
N TYR A 53 -4.86 22.25 -30.89
CA TYR A 53 -6.10 22.95 -30.58
C TYR A 53 -6.65 22.51 -29.22
N LEU A 54 -6.67 21.19 -28.96
CA LEU A 54 -7.03 20.67 -27.63
C LEU A 54 -6.10 21.23 -26.56
N LEU A 55 -4.78 21.18 -26.79
CA LEU A 55 -3.77 21.69 -25.85
C LEU A 55 -3.91 23.20 -25.63
N CYS A 56 -4.03 24.00 -26.68
CA CYS A 56 -4.20 25.45 -26.54
C CYS A 56 -5.49 25.81 -25.78
N ALA A 57 -6.59 25.11 -26.05
CA ALA A 57 -7.84 25.34 -25.34
C ALA A 57 -7.74 24.92 -23.86
N ASP A 58 -7.07 23.80 -23.57
CA ASP A 58 -6.76 23.39 -22.19
C ASP A 58 -5.97 24.48 -21.45
N ARG A 59 -4.87 24.97 -22.04
CA ARG A 59 -4.05 26.03 -21.44
C ARG A 59 -4.85 27.31 -21.21
N TYR A 60 -5.70 27.70 -22.16
CA TYR A 60 -6.56 28.88 -22.03
C TYR A 60 -7.50 28.76 -20.82
N TRP A 61 -8.27 27.67 -20.75
CA TRP A 61 -9.25 27.47 -19.69
C TRP A 61 -8.59 27.26 -18.34
N ARG A 62 -7.44 26.57 -18.30
CA ARG A 62 -6.60 26.43 -17.11
C ARG A 62 -6.18 27.79 -16.54
N VAL A 63 -5.63 28.69 -17.37
CA VAL A 63 -5.22 30.03 -16.90
C VAL A 63 -6.43 30.85 -16.45
N ARG A 64 -7.55 30.77 -17.17
CA ARG A 64 -8.79 31.46 -16.78
C ARG A 64 -9.32 30.96 -15.43
N LEU A 65 -9.33 29.65 -15.20
CA LEU A 65 -9.73 29.06 -13.92
C LEU A 65 -8.77 29.42 -12.79
N LEU A 66 -7.46 29.45 -13.03
CA LEU A 66 -6.51 29.93 -12.02
C LEU A 66 -6.73 31.41 -11.64
N ARG A 67 -7.15 32.26 -12.58
CA ARG A 67 -7.50 33.66 -12.28
C ARG A 67 -8.84 33.80 -11.56
N GLN A 68 -9.82 32.94 -11.87
CA GLN A 68 -11.17 32.97 -11.32
C GLN A 68 -11.68 31.54 -11.06
N PRO A 69 -11.27 30.91 -9.94
CA PRO A 69 -11.48 29.48 -9.73
C PRO A 69 -12.88 29.19 -9.20
N SER A 70 -13.90 29.39 -10.04
CA SER A 70 -15.31 29.26 -9.67
C SER A 70 -16.06 28.23 -10.52
N VAL A 71 -17.13 27.65 -9.96
CA VAL A 71 -18.13 26.84 -10.67
C VAL A 71 -18.68 27.56 -11.91
N ARG A 72 -18.84 28.90 -11.86
CA ARG A 72 -19.28 29.71 -13.01
C ARG A 72 -18.28 29.66 -14.16
N THR A 73 -16.99 29.81 -13.85
CA THR A 73 -15.93 29.72 -14.85
C THR A 73 -15.85 28.32 -15.44
N ALA A 74 -16.01 27.28 -14.61
CA ALA A 74 -16.04 25.89 -15.08
C ALA A 74 -17.25 25.61 -15.98
N ALA A 75 -18.41 26.18 -15.68
CA ALA A 75 -19.57 26.12 -16.53
C ALA A 75 -19.41 26.85 -17.86
N ALA A 76 -18.75 28.02 -17.86
CA ALA A 76 -18.40 28.71 -19.10
C ALA A 76 -17.45 27.85 -19.97
N CYS A 77 -16.48 27.17 -19.35
CA CYS A 77 -15.62 26.19 -20.01
C CYS A 77 -16.44 25.05 -20.63
N ALA A 78 -17.38 24.48 -19.86
CA ALA A 78 -18.23 23.40 -20.33
C ALA A 78 -19.13 23.84 -21.50
N ALA A 79 -19.71 25.04 -21.44
CA ALA A 79 -20.51 25.59 -22.53
C ALA A 79 -19.69 25.86 -23.79
N TRP A 80 -18.41 26.23 -23.64
CA TRP A 80 -17.48 26.34 -24.76
C TRP A 80 -17.15 24.97 -25.34
N LEU A 81 -16.81 23.99 -24.50
CA LEU A 81 -16.58 22.61 -24.93
C LEU A 81 -17.78 22.06 -25.69
N ASP A 82 -19.00 22.32 -25.21
CA ASP A 82 -20.22 21.83 -25.86
C ASP A 82 -20.37 22.35 -27.30
N ARG A 83 -19.96 23.59 -27.56
CA ARG A 83 -20.01 24.21 -28.90
C ARG A 83 -18.86 23.79 -29.82
N HIS A 84 -17.68 23.52 -29.25
CA HIS A 84 -16.44 23.41 -30.02
C HIS A 84 -15.86 22.00 -30.09
N LEU A 85 -16.28 21.08 -29.20
CA LEU A 85 -15.86 19.70 -29.27
C LEU A 85 -16.73 18.94 -30.26
N ARG A 86 -16.16 18.58 -31.41
CA ARG A 86 -16.84 17.80 -32.44
C ARG A 86 -16.82 16.32 -32.06
N GLU A 87 -17.90 15.62 -32.36
CA GLU A 87 -17.91 14.15 -32.28
C GLU A 87 -16.88 13.58 -33.25
N ALA A 88 -16.10 12.59 -32.80
CA ALA A 88 -15.17 11.86 -33.66
C ALA A 88 -15.91 11.19 -34.82
N GLU A 89 -15.36 11.31 -36.02
CA GLU A 89 -15.96 10.79 -37.27
C GLU A 89 -16.09 9.26 -37.30
N ASP A 90 -15.36 8.55 -36.42
CA ASP A 90 -15.31 7.09 -36.34
C ASP A 90 -16.41 6.47 -35.44
N GLY A 91 -17.34 7.28 -34.93
CA GLY A 91 -18.42 6.82 -34.04
C GLY A 91 -18.00 6.63 -32.58
N THR A 92 -16.75 6.96 -32.22
CA THR A 92 -16.29 6.98 -30.81
C THR A 92 -16.57 8.31 -30.10
N GLY A 93 -17.28 9.23 -30.76
CA GLY A 93 -17.45 10.63 -30.34
C GLY A 93 -17.92 10.82 -28.89
N HIS A 94 -18.83 9.97 -28.39
CA HIS A 94 -19.28 10.06 -26.99
C HIS A 94 -18.20 9.69 -25.97
N ALA A 95 -17.41 8.64 -26.25
CA ALA A 95 -16.31 8.22 -25.39
C ALA A 95 -15.17 9.26 -25.41
N HIS A 96 -14.91 9.85 -26.57
CA HIS A 96 -13.98 10.97 -26.75
C HIS A 96 -14.43 12.20 -25.94
N ARG A 97 -15.68 12.65 -26.08
CA ARG A 97 -16.22 13.77 -25.30
C ARG A 97 -16.08 13.54 -23.81
N ALA A 98 -16.52 12.38 -23.32
CA ALA A 98 -16.42 12.03 -21.91
C ALA A 98 -14.96 12.06 -21.41
N GLN A 99 -14.01 11.56 -22.21
CA GLN A 99 -12.59 11.60 -21.86
C GLN A 99 -12.07 13.03 -21.69
N VAL A 100 -12.39 13.94 -22.60
CA VAL A 100 -11.96 15.36 -22.51
C VAL A 100 -12.63 16.06 -21.33
N GLU A 101 -13.96 15.98 -21.24
CA GLU A 101 -14.74 16.62 -20.18
C GLU A 101 -14.28 16.19 -18.79
N GLN A 102 -14.15 14.88 -18.55
CA GLN A 102 -13.76 14.36 -17.25
C GLN A 102 -12.30 14.68 -16.92
N SER A 103 -11.40 14.61 -17.90
CA SER A 103 -9.98 14.96 -17.69
C SER A 103 -9.82 16.43 -17.34
N TRP A 104 -10.50 17.33 -18.07
CA TRP A 104 -10.47 18.76 -17.82
C TRP A 104 -11.11 19.11 -16.48
N ALA A 105 -12.35 18.66 -16.23
CA ALA A 105 -13.07 18.98 -15.00
C ALA A 105 -12.26 18.56 -13.75
N LEU A 106 -11.77 17.32 -13.72
CA LEU A 106 -11.00 16.81 -12.58
C LEU A 106 -9.59 17.40 -12.50
N GLY A 107 -8.91 17.59 -13.65
CA GLY A 107 -7.57 18.18 -13.70
C GLY A 107 -7.56 19.63 -13.24
N TYR A 108 -8.52 20.44 -13.70
CA TYR A 108 -8.66 21.83 -13.25
C TYR A 108 -9.03 21.92 -11.77
N ALA A 109 -9.81 20.97 -11.27
CA ALA A 109 -10.18 20.94 -9.87
C ALA A 109 -8.97 20.72 -8.94
N VAL A 110 -7.98 19.90 -9.36
CA VAL A 110 -6.76 19.66 -8.58
C VAL A 110 -5.92 20.92 -8.39
N ILE A 111 -5.81 21.75 -9.43
CA ILE A 111 -5.01 22.99 -9.40
C ILE A 111 -5.73 24.18 -8.74
N THR A 112 -7.04 24.05 -8.51
CA THR A 112 -7.88 25.07 -7.85
C THR A 112 -8.51 24.56 -6.55
N ARG A 113 -7.95 23.49 -5.98
CA ARG A 113 -8.51 22.77 -4.81
C ARG A 113 -8.64 23.61 -3.55
N ASP A 114 -7.93 24.71 -3.46
CA ASP A 114 -7.90 25.68 -2.37
C ASP A 114 -9.09 26.67 -2.39
N SER A 115 -9.91 26.65 -3.45
CA SER A 115 -11.01 27.59 -3.68
C SER A 115 -12.38 26.88 -3.71
N VAL A 116 -12.65 26.05 -2.70
CA VAL A 116 -13.93 25.32 -2.61
C VAL A 116 -15.09 26.30 -2.36
N GLU A 117 -16.07 26.28 -3.26
CA GLU A 117 -17.28 27.10 -3.17
C GLU A 117 -18.21 26.63 -2.03
N SER A 118 -18.87 27.59 -1.40
CA SER A 118 -19.93 27.35 -0.42
C SER A 118 -21.23 26.85 -1.06
N ALA A 119 -22.11 26.26 -0.27
CA ALA A 119 -23.43 25.81 -0.74
C ALA A 119 -24.28 26.95 -1.36
N ALA A 120 -24.16 28.17 -0.83
CA ALA A 120 -24.85 29.35 -1.34
C ALA A 120 -24.33 29.76 -2.73
N GLU A 121 -23.00 29.78 -2.91
CA GLU A 121 -22.38 30.08 -4.21
C GLU A 121 -22.71 29.02 -5.26
N ILE A 122 -22.76 27.74 -4.86
CA ILE A 122 -23.18 26.64 -5.75
C ILE A 122 -24.64 26.80 -6.19
N ALA A 123 -25.53 27.16 -5.25
CA ALA A 123 -26.94 27.38 -5.55
C ALA A 123 -27.14 28.58 -6.49
N GLU A 124 -26.40 29.68 -6.26
CA GLU A 124 -26.44 30.87 -7.12
C GLU A 124 -25.91 30.55 -8.52
N ALA A 125 -24.72 29.93 -8.62
CA ALA A 125 -24.14 29.52 -9.88
C ALA A 125 -25.10 28.61 -10.66
N ARG A 126 -25.77 27.67 -9.99
CA ARG A 126 -26.76 26.77 -10.59
C ARG A 126 -27.93 27.53 -11.24
N LEU A 127 -28.40 28.64 -10.67
CA LEU A 127 -29.50 29.41 -11.26
C LEU A 127 -29.08 30.03 -12.61
N GLU A 128 -27.79 30.35 -12.77
CA GLU A 128 -27.24 30.98 -13.97
C GLU A 128 -26.98 29.99 -15.13
N LEU A 129 -26.88 28.68 -14.86
CA LEU A 129 -26.46 27.66 -15.86
C LEU A 129 -27.46 27.39 -17.00
N GLY A 130 -28.62 28.05 -17.03
CA GLY A 130 -29.58 27.95 -18.15
C GLY A 130 -30.19 26.56 -18.40
N GLY A 131 -29.88 25.55 -17.56
CA GLY A 131 -30.51 24.23 -17.57
C GLY A 131 -29.83 23.13 -18.39
N SER A 132 -28.65 23.36 -19.00
CA SER A 132 -27.93 22.28 -19.72
C SER A 132 -27.37 21.24 -18.74
N ALA A 133 -27.77 19.98 -18.93
CA ALA A 133 -27.31 18.85 -18.10
C ALA A 133 -25.81 18.57 -18.26
N ASP A 134 -25.26 18.77 -19.46
CA ASP A 134 -23.83 18.55 -19.73
C ASP A 134 -22.97 19.63 -19.05
N VAL A 135 -23.39 20.89 -19.14
CA VAL A 135 -22.74 22.00 -18.44
C VAL A 135 -22.80 21.80 -16.93
N ALA A 136 -23.97 21.40 -16.40
CA ALA A 136 -24.13 21.08 -14.99
C ALA A 136 -23.27 19.88 -14.56
N SER A 137 -23.18 18.83 -15.38
CA SER A 137 -22.34 17.65 -15.13
C SER A 137 -20.87 18.02 -15.02
N PHE A 138 -20.33 18.78 -15.99
CA PHE A 138 -18.94 19.24 -15.96
C PHE A 138 -18.66 20.10 -14.73
N ALA A 139 -19.54 21.07 -14.45
CA ALA A 139 -19.41 21.96 -13.29
C ALA A 139 -19.49 21.20 -11.96
N ALA A 140 -20.36 20.18 -11.87
CA ALA A 140 -20.45 19.29 -10.73
C ALA A 140 -19.18 18.44 -10.55
N LEU A 141 -18.63 17.88 -11.64
CA LEU A 141 -17.38 17.12 -11.61
C LEU A 141 -16.20 18.00 -11.20
N TYR A 142 -16.15 19.24 -11.67
CA TYR A 142 -15.13 20.21 -11.26
C TYR A 142 -15.19 20.47 -9.75
N HIS A 143 -16.35 20.79 -9.20
CA HIS A 143 -16.47 21.04 -7.76
C HIS A 143 -16.22 19.77 -6.92
N ALA A 144 -16.77 18.62 -7.34
CA ALA A 144 -16.49 17.33 -6.70
C ALA A 144 -14.99 16.98 -6.75
N GLY A 145 -14.32 17.31 -7.85
CA GLY A 145 -12.88 17.17 -8.01
C GLY A 145 -12.09 18.01 -7.01
N LYS A 146 -12.56 19.21 -6.64
CA LYS A 146 -11.90 20.06 -5.63
C LYS A 146 -12.00 19.41 -4.25
N LEU A 147 -13.21 18.96 -3.89
CA LEU A 147 -13.44 18.23 -2.64
C LEU A 147 -12.61 16.94 -2.58
N ARG A 148 -12.51 16.19 -3.69
CA ARG A 148 -11.62 15.01 -3.84
C ARG A 148 -10.16 15.38 -3.60
N ALA A 149 -9.66 16.41 -4.29
CA ALA A 149 -8.27 16.84 -4.19
C ALA A 149 -7.91 17.39 -2.80
N GLY A 150 -8.88 17.95 -2.08
CA GLY A 150 -8.73 18.38 -0.68
C GLY A 150 -9.00 17.28 0.36
N LEU A 151 -9.26 16.04 -0.05
CA LEU A 151 -9.62 14.92 0.83
C LEU A 151 -10.84 15.21 1.74
N ARG A 152 -11.80 16.01 1.26
CA ARG A 152 -13.02 16.39 1.99
C ARG A 152 -14.13 15.34 1.79
N PHE A 153 -13.94 14.17 2.37
CA PHE A 153 -14.77 12.97 2.10
C PHE A 153 -16.25 13.17 2.42
N ASP A 154 -16.59 13.64 3.63
CA ASP A 154 -17.99 13.81 4.05
C ASP A 154 -18.69 14.93 3.27
N ASP A 155 -17.99 16.03 2.99
CA ASP A 155 -18.51 17.13 2.17
C ASP A 155 -18.74 16.69 0.71
N LEU A 156 -17.82 15.89 0.16
CA LEU A 156 -17.97 15.30 -1.17
C LEU A 156 -19.19 14.38 -1.22
N HIS A 157 -19.37 13.51 -0.22
CA HIS A 157 -20.53 12.65 -0.15
C HIS A 157 -21.83 13.47 -0.11
N HIS A 158 -21.91 14.44 0.81
CA HIS A 158 -23.09 15.31 0.94
C HIS A 158 -23.39 16.08 -0.35
N PHE A 159 -22.35 16.61 -1.01
CA PHE A 159 -22.47 17.30 -2.29
C PHE A 159 -23.02 16.37 -3.38
N LEU A 160 -22.48 15.16 -3.54
CA LEU A 160 -22.90 14.20 -4.58
C LEU A 160 -24.33 13.68 -4.38
N GLU A 161 -24.82 13.64 -3.15
CA GLU A 161 -26.16 13.13 -2.85
C GLU A 161 -27.25 14.21 -2.95
N SER A 162 -26.95 15.45 -2.55
CA SER A 162 -27.99 16.45 -2.30
C SER A 162 -27.80 17.79 -3.03
N SER A 163 -26.64 18.05 -3.64
CA SER A 163 -26.37 19.35 -4.25
C SER A 163 -27.31 19.62 -5.43
N PRO A 164 -27.93 20.82 -5.50
CA PRO A 164 -28.76 21.20 -6.64
C PRO A 164 -27.98 21.24 -7.95
N LEU A 165 -26.66 21.42 -7.91
CA LEU A 165 -25.79 21.34 -9.08
C LEU A 165 -25.67 19.91 -9.61
N VAL A 166 -25.51 18.93 -8.73
CA VAL A 166 -25.43 17.50 -9.10
C VAL A 166 -26.78 17.00 -9.61
N LEU A 167 -27.88 17.42 -8.99
CA LEU A 167 -29.23 17.09 -9.46
C LEU A 167 -29.50 17.63 -10.87
N ALA A 168 -28.93 18.79 -11.21
CA ALA A 168 -29.07 19.41 -12.52
C ALA A 168 -28.33 18.68 -13.65
N ALA A 169 -27.31 17.88 -13.31
CA ALA A 169 -26.65 16.99 -14.25
C ALA A 169 -27.58 15.87 -14.76
N GLY A 170 -28.77 15.69 -14.14
CA GLY A 170 -29.80 14.79 -14.63
C GLY A 170 -29.30 13.35 -14.76
N PRO A 171 -29.51 12.66 -15.89
CA PRO A 171 -29.02 11.30 -16.12
C PRO A 171 -27.49 11.15 -16.04
N ARG A 172 -26.70 12.21 -16.34
CA ARG A 172 -25.23 12.17 -16.32
C ARG A 172 -24.68 11.83 -14.93
N ARG A 173 -25.44 12.08 -13.85
CA ARG A 173 -25.07 11.73 -12.46
C ARG A 173 -24.97 10.21 -12.20
N ALA A 174 -25.48 9.39 -13.12
CA ALA A 174 -25.38 7.94 -13.10
C ALA A 174 -24.12 7.42 -13.81
N GLU A 175 -23.30 8.30 -14.39
CA GLU A 175 -22.08 7.89 -15.06
C GLU A 175 -21.05 7.28 -14.11
N PRO A 176 -20.17 6.41 -14.64
CA PRO A 176 -19.17 5.71 -13.83
C PRO A 176 -18.28 6.64 -13.01
N VAL A 177 -17.96 7.83 -13.52
CA VAL A 177 -17.13 8.82 -12.82
C VAL A 177 -17.80 9.38 -11.56
N PHE A 178 -19.12 9.61 -11.57
CA PHE A 178 -19.86 10.05 -10.39
C PHE A 178 -19.92 8.92 -9.35
N THR A 179 -20.16 7.69 -9.80
CA THR A 179 -20.12 6.52 -8.92
C THR A 179 -18.73 6.31 -8.31
N ALA A 180 -17.66 6.51 -9.08
CA ALA A 180 -16.28 6.45 -8.58
C ALA A 180 -16.02 7.54 -7.53
N LEU A 181 -16.52 8.76 -7.73
CA LEU A 181 -16.42 9.84 -6.75
C LEU A 181 -17.22 9.53 -5.47
N ARG A 182 -18.39 8.89 -5.58
CA ARG A 182 -19.13 8.38 -4.41
C ARG A 182 -18.33 7.32 -3.67
N ALA A 183 -17.70 6.39 -4.39
CA ALA A 183 -16.83 5.37 -3.79
C ALA A 183 -15.64 6.02 -3.06
N PHE A 184 -14.99 7.01 -3.68
CA PHE A 184 -13.92 7.81 -3.06
C PHE A 184 -14.37 8.46 -1.76
N ALA A 185 -15.54 9.12 -1.77
CA ALA A 185 -16.11 9.74 -0.58
C ALA A 185 -16.41 8.70 0.51
N ALA A 186 -17.01 7.57 0.14
CA ALA A 186 -17.37 6.50 1.06
C ALA A 186 -16.15 5.85 1.73
N PHE A 187 -15.07 5.60 0.98
CA PHE A 187 -13.85 4.98 1.52
C PHE A 187 -13.11 5.84 2.56
N GLY A 188 -13.21 7.17 2.46
CA GLY A 188 -12.58 8.08 3.41
C GLY A 188 -13.53 8.58 4.51
N SER A 189 -14.84 8.36 4.39
CA SER A 189 -15.81 8.72 5.41
C SER A 189 -15.73 7.77 6.60
N ARG A 190 -15.90 8.31 7.81
CA ARG A 190 -15.99 7.51 9.04
C ARG A 190 -17.41 7.02 9.35
N SER A 191 -18.40 7.53 8.63
CA SER A 191 -19.82 7.23 8.88
C SER A 191 -20.38 6.15 7.95
N LEU A 192 -19.70 5.89 6.84
CA LEU A 192 -20.09 4.91 5.82
C LEU A 192 -19.28 3.62 5.98
N THR A 193 -19.84 2.50 5.51
CA THR A 193 -19.19 1.19 5.64
C THR A 193 -18.29 0.89 4.45
N VAL A 194 -17.29 0.03 4.69
CA VAL A 194 -16.35 -0.44 3.65
C VAL A 194 -17.07 -1.25 2.59
N GLU A 195 -18.09 -2.03 2.97
CA GLU A 195 -18.91 -2.83 2.06
C GLU A 195 -19.63 -1.93 1.06
N TYR A 196 -20.28 -0.87 1.55
CA TYR A 196 -20.94 0.11 0.69
C TYR A 196 -19.96 0.81 -0.27
N ALA A 197 -18.80 1.22 0.24
CA ALA A 197 -17.76 1.84 -0.59
C ALA A 197 -17.23 0.88 -1.67
N THR A 198 -17.06 -0.40 -1.33
CA THR A 198 -16.59 -1.46 -2.23
C THR A 198 -17.63 -1.79 -3.30
N ASP A 199 -18.92 -1.79 -2.96
CA ASP A 199 -20.00 -1.98 -3.93
C ASP A 199 -20.04 -0.86 -4.97
N LEU A 200 -19.93 0.40 -4.53
CA LEU A 200 -19.83 1.57 -5.42
C LEU A 200 -18.59 1.49 -6.32
N LEU A 201 -17.44 1.14 -5.76
CA LEU A 201 -16.20 0.96 -6.52
C LEU A 201 -16.37 -0.11 -7.59
N ASN A 202 -16.90 -1.28 -7.24
CA ASN A 202 -17.11 -2.36 -8.19
C ASN A 202 -18.11 -1.96 -9.28
N HIS A 203 -19.17 -1.24 -8.93
CA HIS A 203 -20.11 -0.72 -9.90
C HIS A 203 -19.43 0.24 -10.89
N ALA A 204 -18.65 1.20 -10.40
CA ALA A 204 -17.89 2.12 -11.25
C ALA A 204 -16.82 1.39 -12.10
N TRP A 205 -16.12 0.42 -11.50
CA TRP A 205 -15.03 -0.31 -12.17
C TRP A 205 -15.54 -1.18 -13.32
N TYR A 206 -16.66 -1.88 -13.13
CA TYR A 206 -17.21 -2.80 -14.13
C TYR A 206 -18.23 -2.15 -15.08
N SER A 207 -18.50 -0.85 -14.94
CA SER A 207 -19.32 -0.13 -15.91
C SER A 207 -18.54 0.10 -17.21
N GLY A 208 -19.04 -0.45 -18.31
CA GLY A 208 -18.41 -0.33 -19.64
C GLY A 208 -19.02 0.78 -20.50
N PRO A 209 -18.21 1.54 -21.27
CA PRO A 209 -16.74 1.64 -21.24
C PRO A 209 -16.23 2.58 -20.12
N ARG A 210 -15.22 2.12 -19.36
CA ARG A 210 -14.57 2.90 -18.28
C ARG A 210 -13.51 3.84 -18.85
N SER A 211 -13.63 5.13 -18.55
CA SER A 211 -12.64 6.15 -18.95
C SER A 211 -11.38 6.10 -18.08
N MET A 212 -10.29 6.69 -18.58
CA MET A 212 -9.05 6.82 -17.80
C MET A 212 -9.25 7.64 -16.51
N PRO A 213 -9.98 8.78 -16.51
CA PRO A 213 -10.30 9.52 -15.29
C PRO A 213 -11.14 8.74 -14.28
N THR A 214 -12.11 7.94 -14.73
CA THR A 214 -12.88 7.06 -13.83
C THR A 214 -11.96 6.06 -13.14
N THR A 215 -11.04 5.46 -13.89
CA THR A 215 -10.04 4.52 -13.37
C THR A 215 -9.13 5.20 -12.33
N ASP A 216 -8.64 6.42 -12.61
CA ASP A 216 -7.87 7.22 -11.64
C ASP A 216 -8.64 7.44 -10.35
N VAL A 217 -9.90 7.88 -10.43
CA VAL A 217 -10.74 8.10 -9.24
C VAL A 217 -10.87 6.82 -8.41
N CYS A 218 -11.15 5.67 -9.04
CA CYS A 218 -11.26 4.38 -8.36
C CYS A 218 -9.95 3.96 -7.66
N LEU A 219 -8.81 4.08 -8.34
CA LEU A 219 -7.52 3.73 -7.72
C LEU A 219 -7.13 4.72 -6.62
N HIS A 220 -7.47 5.99 -6.78
CA HIS A 220 -7.26 6.99 -5.74
C HIS A 220 -8.15 6.72 -4.52
N ALA A 221 -9.40 6.28 -4.72
CA ALA A 221 -10.30 5.89 -3.65
C ALA A 221 -9.69 4.80 -2.77
N LEU A 222 -9.17 3.74 -3.40
CA LEU A 222 -8.49 2.65 -2.68
C LEU A 222 -7.21 3.12 -1.96
N ALA A 223 -6.43 3.99 -2.60
CA ALA A 223 -5.19 4.51 -2.01
C ALA A 223 -5.44 5.47 -0.85
N ALA A 224 -6.57 6.19 -0.84
CA ALA A 224 -6.95 7.16 0.19
C ALA A 224 -7.87 6.57 1.27
N ALA A 225 -8.33 5.33 1.11
CA ALA A 225 -9.25 4.67 2.04
C ALA A 225 -8.66 4.51 3.44
N VAL A 226 -9.53 4.57 4.44
CA VAL A 226 -9.20 4.09 5.80
C VAL A 226 -8.82 2.60 5.70
N PRO A 227 -7.77 2.12 6.40
CA PRO A 227 -7.35 0.73 6.27
C PRO A 227 -8.46 -0.29 6.53
N PHE A 228 -8.59 -1.27 5.63
CA PHE A 228 -9.54 -2.38 5.74
C PHE A 228 -8.93 -3.68 5.19
N ASP A 229 -9.50 -4.82 5.59
CA ASP A 229 -9.03 -6.14 5.17
C ASP A 229 -9.18 -6.32 3.65
N GLY A 230 -8.09 -6.65 2.96
CA GLY A 230 -8.08 -6.83 1.50
C GLY A 230 -7.83 -5.55 0.68
N GLN A 231 -7.67 -4.38 1.31
CA GLN A 231 -7.39 -3.12 0.61
C GLN A 231 -6.13 -3.23 -0.26
N ALA A 232 -5.07 -3.84 0.26
CA ALA A 232 -3.77 -3.93 -0.41
C ALA A 232 -3.85 -4.76 -1.70
N GLU A 233 -4.46 -5.94 -1.61
CA GLU A 233 -4.68 -6.86 -2.71
C GLU A 233 -5.58 -6.23 -3.77
N LEU A 234 -6.68 -5.60 -3.33
CA LEU A 234 -7.61 -4.93 -4.23
C LEU A 234 -6.94 -3.77 -4.98
N LEU A 235 -6.16 -2.93 -4.30
CA LEU A 235 -5.38 -1.87 -4.96
C LEU A 235 -4.35 -2.43 -5.95
N ARG A 236 -3.58 -3.44 -5.53
CA ARG A 236 -2.56 -4.08 -6.37
C ARG A 236 -3.17 -4.63 -7.66
N ASP A 237 -4.25 -5.40 -7.54
CA ASP A 237 -4.84 -6.12 -8.67
C ASP A 237 -5.50 -5.14 -9.65
N ARG A 238 -6.22 -4.12 -9.14
CA ARG A 238 -6.86 -3.07 -9.95
C ARG A 238 -5.84 -2.16 -10.62
N ALA A 239 -4.79 -1.78 -9.92
CA ALA A 239 -3.73 -0.95 -10.50
C ALA A 239 -2.92 -1.72 -11.54
N ARG A 240 -2.74 -3.04 -11.38
CA ARG A 240 -2.12 -3.90 -12.40
C ARG A 240 -2.96 -3.97 -13.68
N GLU A 241 -4.27 -4.14 -13.55
CA GLU A 241 -5.20 -4.10 -14.69
C GLU A 241 -5.08 -2.76 -15.43
N ALA A 242 -5.14 -1.64 -14.69
CA ALA A 242 -5.03 -0.30 -15.25
C ALA A 242 -3.67 -0.03 -15.91
N ALA A 243 -2.55 -0.39 -15.28
CA ALA A 243 -1.22 -0.23 -15.85
C ALA A 243 -1.00 -1.11 -17.09
N THR A 244 -1.67 -2.26 -17.18
CA THR A 244 -1.65 -3.10 -18.40
C THR A 244 -2.43 -2.45 -19.54
N GLN A 245 -3.57 -1.82 -19.22
CA GLN A 245 -4.41 -1.14 -20.21
C GLN A 245 -3.79 0.19 -20.69
N TRP A 246 -3.09 0.91 -19.80
CA TRP A 246 -2.43 2.19 -20.10
C TRP A 246 -0.98 2.18 -19.61
N PRO A 247 -0.06 1.48 -20.30
CA PRO A 247 1.32 1.27 -19.85
C PRO A 247 2.14 2.57 -19.75
N GLU A 248 1.80 3.59 -20.53
CA GLU A 248 2.47 4.90 -20.51
C GLU A 248 1.97 5.82 -19.39
N ASN A 249 0.98 5.39 -18.59
CA ASN A 249 0.42 6.20 -17.52
C ASN A 249 1.17 6.00 -16.20
N HIS A 250 2.08 6.93 -15.89
CA HIS A 250 2.89 6.86 -14.67
C HIS A 250 2.04 6.80 -13.39
N LEU A 251 0.85 7.41 -13.37
CA LEU A 251 -0.02 7.40 -12.18
C LEU A 251 -0.51 5.99 -11.87
N PHE A 252 -0.85 5.19 -12.88
CA PHE A 252 -1.30 3.81 -12.66
C PHE A 252 -0.16 2.90 -12.21
N VAL A 253 1.03 3.08 -12.77
CA VAL A 253 2.22 2.35 -12.32
C VAL A 253 2.59 2.75 -10.89
N PHE A 254 2.48 4.04 -10.52
CA PHE A 254 2.66 4.52 -9.15
C PHE A 254 1.65 3.91 -8.17
N ARG A 255 0.38 3.77 -8.57
CA ARG A 255 -0.65 3.10 -7.76
C ARG A 255 -0.37 1.60 -7.63
N LEU A 256 0.14 0.94 -8.67
CA LEU A 256 0.57 -0.46 -8.63
C LEU A 256 1.71 -0.65 -7.63
N ALA A 257 2.74 0.19 -7.69
CA ALA A 257 3.84 0.18 -6.72
C ALA A 257 3.33 0.37 -5.28
N SER A 258 2.34 1.24 -5.10
CA SER A 258 1.69 1.45 -3.80
C SER A 258 0.97 0.19 -3.30
N GLY A 259 0.18 -0.49 -4.16
CA GLY A 259 -0.49 -1.74 -3.82
C GLY A 259 0.49 -2.87 -3.50
N LEU A 260 1.52 -3.07 -4.34
CA LEU A 260 2.58 -4.06 -4.12
C LEU A 260 3.29 -3.84 -2.77
N SER A 261 3.59 -2.58 -2.44
CA SER A 261 4.21 -2.25 -1.16
C SER A 261 3.32 -2.57 0.03
N LEU A 262 2.00 -2.37 -0.08
CA LEU A 262 1.06 -2.70 0.99
C LEU A 262 0.92 -4.22 1.16
N CYS A 263 1.03 -5.00 0.09
CA CYS A 263 1.10 -6.46 0.13
C CYS A 263 2.44 -7.00 0.66
N GLY A 264 3.43 -6.14 0.98
CA GLY A 264 4.77 -6.56 1.41
C GLY A 264 5.68 -7.03 0.27
N GLU A 265 5.25 -6.89 -0.99
CA GLU A 265 6.02 -7.23 -2.20
C GLU A 265 7.01 -6.10 -2.54
N HIS A 266 7.89 -5.74 -1.59
CA HIS A 266 8.69 -4.52 -1.67
C HIS A 266 9.67 -4.45 -2.84
N ASP A 267 10.20 -5.58 -3.31
CA ASP A 267 11.11 -5.61 -4.46
C ASP A 267 10.38 -5.25 -5.76
N ALA A 268 9.24 -5.90 -6.04
CA ALA A 268 8.37 -5.57 -7.16
C ALA A 268 7.81 -4.14 -7.07
N ALA A 269 7.53 -3.67 -5.85
CA ALA A 269 7.10 -2.28 -5.63
C ALA A 269 8.18 -1.25 -6.02
N LEU A 270 9.46 -1.54 -5.76
CA LEU A 270 10.56 -0.67 -6.17
C LEU A 270 10.74 -0.68 -7.69
N GLU A 271 10.65 -1.83 -8.34
CA GLU A 271 10.71 -1.93 -9.81
C GLU A 271 9.59 -1.11 -10.47
N ALA A 272 8.35 -1.25 -9.98
CA ALA A 272 7.23 -0.46 -10.46
C ALA A 272 7.43 1.05 -10.20
N MET A 273 8.01 1.43 -9.06
CA MET A 273 8.30 2.84 -8.76
C MET A 273 9.37 3.43 -9.69
N ASP A 274 10.42 2.67 -9.97
CA ASP A 274 11.48 3.08 -10.90
C ASP A 274 10.92 3.23 -12.33
N LEU A 275 9.99 2.35 -12.75
CA LEU A 275 9.25 2.51 -14.01
C LEU A 275 8.37 3.76 -14.00
N ALA A 276 7.60 4.01 -12.93
CA ALA A 276 6.78 5.21 -12.82
C ALA A 276 7.62 6.50 -12.94
N LEU A 277 8.79 6.53 -12.28
CA LEU A 277 9.75 7.64 -12.39
C LEU A 277 10.30 7.80 -13.82
N ALA A 278 10.56 6.69 -14.53
CA ALA A 278 11.02 6.72 -15.92
C ALA A 278 9.96 7.24 -16.90
N LEU A 279 8.67 7.07 -16.57
CA LEU A 279 7.55 7.58 -17.37
C LEU A 279 7.23 9.07 -17.11
N LEU A 280 7.69 9.66 -15.99
CA LEU A 280 7.42 11.07 -15.68
C LEU A 280 7.90 12.05 -16.76
N PRO A 281 9.14 11.96 -17.29
CA PRO A 281 9.60 12.88 -18.33
C PRO A 281 8.84 12.74 -19.66
N ALA A 282 8.21 11.59 -19.90
CA ALA A 282 7.37 11.38 -21.08
C ALA A 282 6.02 12.09 -20.96
N GLN A 283 5.54 12.36 -19.74
CA GLN A 283 4.31 13.09 -19.50
C GLN A 283 4.54 14.60 -19.43
N ARG A 284 3.89 15.30 -20.36
CA ARG A 284 4.16 16.66 -20.82
C ARG A 284 3.56 17.75 -19.91
N GLU A 285 3.71 17.64 -18.58
CA GLU A 285 3.17 18.63 -17.62
C GLU A 285 4.27 19.36 -16.83
N PRO A 286 4.81 20.50 -17.33
CA PRO A 286 5.98 21.15 -16.73
C PRO A 286 5.74 21.74 -15.33
N ARG A 287 4.52 22.24 -15.04
CA ARG A 287 4.30 23.10 -13.86
C ARG A 287 4.17 22.34 -12.54
N ASN A 288 3.75 21.09 -12.56
CA ASN A 288 3.65 20.24 -11.35
C ASN A 288 4.67 19.10 -11.32
N LEU A 289 5.54 19.01 -12.34
CA LEU A 289 6.49 17.91 -12.48
C LEU A 289 7.38 17.76 -11.24
N ARG A 290 7.81 18.89 -10.65
CA ARG A 290 8.63 18.87 -9.44
C ARG A 290 7.89 18.24 -8.26
N GLU A 291 6.66 18.68 -7.97
CA GLU A 291 5.86 18.15 -6.87
C GLU A 291 5.55 16.66 -7.08
N ILE A 292 5.18 16.29 -8.31
CA ILE A 292 4.90 14.89 -8.67
C ILE A 292 6.18 14.04 -8.50
N HIS A 293 7.32 14.53 -8.97
CA HIS A 293 8.61 13.85 -8.83
C HIS A 293 9.00 13.68 -7.36
N GLU A 294 8.86 14.73 -6.54
CA GLU A 294 9.10 14.68 -5.09
C GLU A 294 8.18 13.65 -4.42
N GLN A 295 6.90 13.59 -4.79
CA GLN A 295 5.96 12.56 -4.30
C GLN A 295 6.39 11.13 -4.67
N HIS A 296 6.88 10.92 -5.90
CA HIS A 296 7.36 9.60 -6.33
C HIS A 296 8.63 9.19 -5.57
N LEU A 297 9.58 10.12 -5.40
CA LEU A 297 10.79 9.88 -4.62
C LEU A 297 10.48 9.58 -3.14
N ALA A 298 9.59 10.35 -2.52
CA ALA A 298 9.17 10.11 -1.14
C ALA A 298 8.50 8.73 -0.98
N LYS A 299 7.67 8.33 -1.96
CA LYS A 299 7.08 6.98 -1.94
C LYS A 299 8.14 5.89 -2.12
N ARG A 300 9.12 6.10 -3.01
CA ARG A 300 10.23 5.18 -3.22
C ARG A 300 11.03 4.96 -1.92
N GLU A 301 11.36 6.04 -1.22
CA GLU A 301 12.05 6.00 0.07
C GLU A 301 11.23 5.22 1.11
N ALA A 302 9.94 5.50 1.24
CA ALA A 302 9.05 4.76 2.15
C ALA A 302 9.00 3.25 1.86
N ILE A 303 9.05 2.85 0.58
CA ILE A 303 9.12 1.43 0.19
C ILE A 303 10.46 0.81 0.62
N GLN A 304 11.57 1.54 0.47
CA GLN A 304 12.90 1.08 0.90
C GLN A 304 12.97 0.90 2.42
N GLU A 305 12.43 1.83 3.19
CA GLU A 305 12.33 1.73 4.64
C GLU A 305 11.49 0.52 5.07
N ALA A 306 10.31 0.34 4.47
CA ALA A 306 9.44 -0.80 4.74
C ALA A 306 10.14 -2.13 4.46
N ARG A 307 10.90 -2.23 3.35
CA ARG A 307 11.73 -3.38 3.01
C ARG A 307 12.80 -3.68 4.06
N GLN A 308 13.49 -2.65 4.56
CA GLN A 308 14.51 -2.80 5.60
C GLN A 308 13.88 -3.29 6.92
N LEU A 309 12.75 -2.71 7.33
CA LEU A 309 12.00 -3.13 8.51
C LEU A 309 11.52 -4.59 8.39
N ALA A 310 11.02 -4.99 7.23
CA ALA A 310 10.62 -6.37 6.97
C ALA A 310 11.80 -7.35 7.12
N LYS A 311 12.98 -7.00 6.59
CA LYS A 311 14.22 -7.80 6.75
C LYS A 311 14.64 -7.90 8.21
N GLN A 312 14.60 -6.80 8.97
CA GLN A 312 14.92 -6.79 10.40
C GLN A 312 13.96 -7.67 11.21
N ARG A 313 12.65 -7.53 10.99
CA ARG A 313 11.62 -8.37 11.64
C ARG A 313 11.81 -9.85 11.34
N ALA A 314 12.09 -10.21 10.08
CA ALA A 314 12.39 -11.59 9.70
C ALA A 314 13.69 -12.12 10.36
N GLY A 315 14.67 -11.26 10.62
CA GLY A 315 15.86 -11.60 11.39
C GLY A 315 15.53 -11.88 12.87
N VAL A 316 14.77 -11.00 13.50
CA VAL A 316 14.32 -11.14 14.90
C VAL A 316 13.46 -12.39 15.08
N GLU A 317 12.50 -12.64 14.20
CA GLU A 317 11.65 -13.84 14.25
C GLU A 317 12.47 -15.13 14.14
N ARG A 318 13.46 -15.17 13.23
CA ARG A 318 14.39 -16.32 13.13
C ARG A 318 15.15 -16.55 14.44
N GLN A 319 15.65 -15.49 15.07
CA GLN A 319 16.32 -15.60 16.37
C GLN A 319 15.37 -16.08 17.47
N TRP A 320 14.11 -15.61 17.49
CA TRP A 320 13.11 -16.08 18.45
C TRP A 320 12.78 -17.56 18.26
N ILE A 321 12.56 -18.01 17.03
CA ILE A 321 12.33 -19.42 16.70
C ILE A 321 13.53 -20.28 17.14
N GLU A 322 14.75 -19.83 16.86
CA GLU A 322 15.98 -20.52 17.27
C GLU A 322 16.11 -20.60 18.80
N ARG A 323 15.90 -19.49 19.50
CA ARG A 323 15.87 -19.46 20.98
C ARG A 323 14.80 -20.40 21.52
N ALA A 324 13.58 -20.37 21.00
CA ALA A 324 12.49 -21.25 21.42
C ALA A 324 12.83 -22.74 21.17
N ARG A 325 13.55 -23.06 20.09
CA ARG A 325 14.09 -24.41 19.85
C ARG A 325 15.17 -24.77 20.88
N SER A 326 16.11 -23.87 21.17
CA SER A 326 17.16 -24.09 22.16
C SER A 326 16.60 -24.30 23.57
N TYR A 327 15.60 -23.50 23.99
CA TYR A 327 14.91 -23.65 25.27
C TYR A 327 14.16 -24.98 25.36
N ARG A 328 13.47 -25.41 24.29
CA ARG A 328 12.83 -26.73 24.25
C ARG A 328 13.84 -27.86 24.39
N ARG A 329 15.00 -27.77 23.72
CA ARG A 329 16.10 -28.75 23.87
C ARG A 329 16.65 -28.76 25.29
N ALA A 330 16.90 -27.60 25.89
CA ALA A 330 17.38 -27.50 27.27
C ALA A 330 16.38 -28.09 28.27
N ARG A 331 15.08 -27.78 28.12
CA ARG A 331 14.02 -28.34 28.96
C ARG A 331 13.86 -29.85 28.80
N ALA A 332 14.00 -30.37 27.59
CA ALA A 332 13.99 -31.81 27.35
C ALA A 332 15.17 -32.51 28.04
N ARG A 333 16.38 -31.93 27.94
CA ARG A 333 17.57 -32.43 28.66
C ARG A 333 17.39 -32.39 30.17
N LEU A 334 16.85 -31.29 30.72
CA LEU A 334 16.56 -31.17 32.14
C LEU A 334 15.54 -32.22 32.59
N ARG A 335 14.43 -32.42 31.88
CA ARG A 335 13.47 -33.48 32.19
C ARG A 335 14.12 -34.86 32.21
N LEU A 336 14.92 -35.18 31.20
CA LEU A 336 15.68 -36.45 31.13
C LEU A 336 16.72 -36.60 32.26
N ALA A 337 17.22 -35.48 32.81
CA ALA A 337 18.14 -35.47 33.93
C ALA A 337 17.43 -35.52 35.29
N THR A 338 16.28 -34.88 35.45
CA THR A 338 15.53 -34.83 36.71
C THR A 338 14.77 -36.10 37.02
N THR A 339 14.27 -36.83 36.01
CA THR A 339 13.56 -38.11 36.24
C THR A 339 14.41 -39.13 37.01
N PRO A 340 15.69 -39.42 36.64
CA PRO A 340 16.50 -40.35 37.42
C PRO A 340 16.91 -39.80 38.79
N LEU A 341 17.07 -38.48 38.95
CA LEU A 341 17.33 -37.84 40.26
C LEU A 341 16.15 -38.01 41.22
N ILE A 342 14.92 -37.81 40.72
CA ILE A 342 13.71 -38.02 41.53
C ILE A 342 13.53 -39.52 41.84
N CYS A 343 13.74 -40.41 40.86
CA CYS A 343 13.66 -41.85 41.10
C CYS A 343 14.70 -42.34 42.13
N THR A 344 15.95 -41.87 42.04
CA THR A 344 17.00 -42.23 43.02
C THR A 344 16.68 -41.71 44.42
N ALA A 345 16.18 -40.48 44.55
CA ALA A 345 15.74 -39.94 45.83
C ALA A 345 14.56 -40.72 46.44
N ILE A 346 13.56 -41.09 45.64
CA ILE A 346 12.41 -41.89 46.10
C ILE A 346 12.86 -43.29 46.54
N VAL A 347 13.72 -43.96 45.77
CA VAL A 347 14.26 -45.28 46.13
C VAL A 347 15.07 -45.22 47.43
N ALA A 348 15.90 -44.19 47.62
CA ALA A 348 16.64 -44.00 48.85
C ALA A 348 15.72 -43.77 50.06
N ALA A 349 14.69 -42.93 49.91
CA ALA A 349 13.71 -42.68 50.97
C ALA A 349 12.90 -43.95 51.33
N ALA A 350 12.47 -44.73 50.32
CA ALA A 350 11.78 -45.99 50.54
C ALA A 350 12.67 -47.02 51.25
N ALA A 351 13.96 -47.11 50.88
CA ALA A 351 14.92 -47.98 51.56
C ALA A 351 15.10 -47.57 53.03
N MET A 352 15.24 -46.27 53.32
CA MET A 352 15.32 -45.76 54.69
C MET A 352 14.06 -46.06 55.51
N ALA A 353 12.87 -45.86 54.94
CA ALA A 353 11.60 -46.16 55.60
C ALA A 353 11.46 -47.66 55.92
N LEU A 354 11.83 -48.54 54.96
CA LEU A 354 11.84 -49.99 55.16
C LEU A 354 12.80 -50.39 56.30
N ILE A 355 14.01 -49.84 56.31
CA ILE A 355 14.99 -50.06 57.40
C ILE A 355 14.40 -49.63 58.74
N THR A 356 13.79 -48.45 58.81
CA THR A 356 13.20 -47.91 60.05
C THR A 356 12.01 -48.76 60.52
N HIS A 357 11.17 -49.26 59.61
CA HIS A 357 10.01 -50.09 59.94
C HIS A 357 10.39 -51.51 60.36
N LEU A 358 11.48 -52.07 59.81
CA LEU A 358 12.05 -53.33 60.27
C LEU A 358 12.71 -53.21 61.66
N LEU A 359 13.19 -52.01 62.01
CA LEU A 359 13.85 -51.73 63.29
C LEU A 359 12.89 -51.46 64.45
N LEU A 360 11.75 -50.80 64.19
CA LEU A 360 10.83 -50.33 65.23
C LEU A 360 10.21 -51.46 66.11
N PRO A 361 9.87 -52.65 65.58
CA PRO A 361 9.31 -53.75 66.37
C PRO A 361 10.32 -54.37 67.35
N GLN A 362 11.64 -54.25 67.09
CA GLN A 362 12.66 -54.85 67.95
C GLN A 362 13.06 -53.97 69.14
N ALA A 363 12.73 -52.68 69.12
CA ALA A 363 12.97 -51.77 70.24
C ALA A 363 11.83 -51.76 71.27
N SER A 364 10.64 -52.30 70.92
CA SER A 364 9.41 -52.19 71.72
C SER A 364 8.95 -53.51 72.36
N GLY A 365 9.59 -54.65 72.05
CA GLY A 365 9.38 -55.93 72.74
C GLY A 365 10.32 -56.09 73.92
N GLY A 366 9.78 -56.07 75.15
CA GLY A 366 10.52 -56.01 76.41
C GLY A 366 11.17 -57.32 76.90
N ASP A 367 12.04 -57.94 76.09
CA ASP A 367 13.04 -58.88 76.60
C ASP A 367 14.42 -58.48 76.11
N ALA A 368 15.33 -58.23 77.06
CA ALA A 368 16.63 -57.66 76.80
C ALA A 368 17.53 -58.64 76.03
N LEU A 369 17.53 -58.54 74.69
CA LEU A 369 18.52 -59.22 73.85
C LEU A 369 19.94 -58.99 74.39
N PRO A 370 20.77 -60.04 74.51
CA PRO A 370 22.14 -59.93 75.01
C PRO A 370 22.98 -58.98 74.15
N VAL A 371 23.89 -58.24 74.80
CA VAL A 371 24.65 -57.13 74.20
C VAL A 371 25.42 -57.56 72.94
N SER A 372 25.90 -58.80 72.88
CA SER A 372 26.60 -59.36 71.72
C SER A 372 25.72 -59.45 70.47
N GLU A 373 24.45 -59.80 70.62
CA GLU A 373 23.50 -59.88 69.48
C GLU A 373 23.10 -58.49 69.01
N ARG A 374 22.97 -57.53 69.93
CA ARG A 374 22.78 -56.11 69.57
C ARG A 374 23.95 -55.55 68.79
N MET A 375 25.18 -55.86 69.20
CA MET A 375 26.38 -55.38 68.50
C MET A 375 26.49 -56.00 67.10
N GLY A 376 26.14 -57.29 66.96
CA GLY A 376 26.07 -57.97 65.66
C GLY A 376 25.04 -57.35 64.72
N LEU A 377 23.85 -57.02 65.23
CA LEU A 377 22.80 -56.32 64.48
C LEU A 377 23.25 -54.92 64.04
N ILE A 378 23.87 -54.14 64.92
CA ILE A 378 24.37 -52.79 64.61
C ILE A 378 25.49 -52.86 63.56
N LEU A 379 26.44 -53.79 63.69
CA LEU A 379 27.51 -53.98 62.72
C LEU A 379 27.00 -54.47 61.36
N GLY A 380 26.07 -55.43 61.36
CA GLY A 380 25.42 -55.92 60.13
C GLY A 380 24.64 -54.81 59.41
N GLN A 381 23.96 -53.96 60.17
CA GLN A 381 23.22 -52.82 59.63
C GLN A 381 24.14 -51.70 59.14
N GLY A 382 25.20 -51.39 59.88
CA GLY A 382 26.23 -50.44 59.44
C GLY A 382 26.86 -50.88 58.12
N ALA A 383 27.17 -52.17 57.98
CA ALA A 383 27.67 -52.76 56.75
C ALA A 383 26.65 -52.71 55.60
N ALA A 384 25.37 -52.99 55.88
CA ALA A 384 24.30 -52.91 54.87
C ALA A 384 24.05 -51.47 54.37
N LEU A 385 24.04 -50.49 55.29
CA LEU A 385 23.92 -49.07 54.94
C LEU A 385 25.13 -48.56 54.16
N LEU A 386 26.35 -48.95 54.56
CA LEU A 386 27.57 -48.64 53.81
C LEU A 386 27.57 -49.28 52.43
N GLY A 387 27.13 -50.54 52.32
CA GLY A 387 26.99 -51.24 51.05
C GLY A 387 25.97 -50.58 50.13
N PHE A 388 24.82 -50.17 50.69
CA PHE A 388 23.78 -49.46 49.94
C PHE A 388 24.25 -48.05 49.51
N SER A 389 24.91 -47.30 50.38
CA SER A 389 25.50 -46.00 50.05
C SER A 389 26.59 -46.14 48.99
N GLY A 390 27.42 -47.17 49.08
CA GLY A 390 28.42 -47.51 48.05
C GLY A 390 27.77 -47.85 46.72
N ALA A 391 26.71 -48.65 46.71
CA ALA A 391 25.96 -48.99 45.50
C ALA A 391 25.29 -47.76 44.86
N LEU A 392 24.76 -46.82 45.67
CA LEU A 392 24.21 -45.56 45.17
C LEU A 392 25.31 -44.67 44.56
N LEU A 393 26.47 -44.55 45.20
CA LEU A 393 27.60 -43.77 44.68
C LEU A 393 28.16 -44.38 43.39
N VAL A 394 28.36 -45.70 43.37
CA VAL A 394 28.84 -46.43 42.17
C VAL A 394 27.81 -46.40 41.05
N GLY A 395 26.52 -46.57 41.36
CA GLY A 395 25.43 -46.48 40.38
C GLY A 395 25.31 -45.06 39.80
N SER A 396 25.39 -44.03 40.64
CA SER A 396 25.40 -42.63 40.20
C SER A 396 26.62 -42.31 39.34
N TRP A 397 27.80 -42.80 39.73
CA TRP A 397 29.04 -42.62 38.98
C TRP A 397 29.04 -43.37 37.64
N LEU A 398 28.55 -44.61 37.60
CA LEU A 398 28.40 -45.38 36.35
C LEU A 398 27.40 -44.73 35.41
N LEU A 399 26.27 -44.21 35.91
CA LEU A 399 25.29 -43.46 35.12
C LEU A 399 25.90 -42.16 34.54
N LEU A 400 26.70 -41.44 35.33
CA LEU A 400 27.43 -40.25 34.86
C LEU A 400 28.50 -40.62 33.81
N ARG A 401 29.22 -41.74 34.01
CA ARG A 401 30.27 -42.20 33.09
C ARG A 401 29.71 -42.75 31.78
N TYR A 402 28.60 -43.47 31.80
CA TYR A 402 27.89 -43.91 30.59
C TYR A 402 27.30 -42.72 29.82
N ARG A 403 26.84 -41.67 30.53
CA ARG A 403 26.37 -40.43 29.90
C ARG A 403 27.49 -39.57 29.30
N GLY A 404 28.71 -39.61 29.87
CA GLY A 404 29.89 -38.97 29.30
C GLY A 404 30.42 -39.65 28.02
N ARG A 405 29.96 -40.87 27.73
CA ARG A 405 30.31 -41.66 26.55
C ARG A 405 29.13 -41.70 25.57
N ALA A 406 28.62 -40.54 25.17
CA ALA A 406 27.72 -40.48 24.03
C ALA A 406 28.50 -40.91 22.77
N PRO A 407 28.02 -41.92 22.02
CA PRO A 407 28.62 -42.29 20.74
C PRO A 407 28.26 -41.23 19.69
N GLY A 408 29.29 -40.66 19.05
CA GLY A 408 29.12 -39.86 17.84
C GLY A 408 29.30 -38.35 18.01
N SER A 409 30.52 -37.92 18.33
CA SER A 409 31.12 -36.73 17.72
C SER A 409 31.65 -37.09 16.31
N ALA A 410 30.81 -37.71 15.50
CA ALA A 410 31.03 -37.83 14.06
C ALA A 410 30.33 -36.62 13.42
N ASP A 411 31.01 -36.00 12.46
CA ASP A 411 30.66 -34.78 11.73
C ASP A 411 30.94 -33.44 12.42
N HIS A 412 32.19 -33.26 12.86
CA HIS A 412 32.93 -32.11 12.34
C HIS A 412 33.44 -32.48 10.95
N ALA A 413 32.62 -32.23 9.94
CA ALA A 413 33.13 -32.05 8.59
C ALA A 413 34.00 -30.79 8.62
N GLU A 414 35.30 -30.97 8.46
CA GLU A 414 36.21 -29.91 8.03
C GLU A 414 35.59 -29.20 6.83
N PRO A 415 35.47 -27.86 6.84
CA PRO A 415 35.27 -27.15 5.59
C PRO A 415 36.54 -27.37 4.74
N PRO A 416 36.42 -27.72 3.45
CA PRO A 416 37.59 -27.88 2.60
C PRO A 416 38.34 -26.55 2.55
N ASP A 417 39.64 -26.63 2.85
CA ASP A 417 40.64 -25.59 2.63
C ASP A 417 40.70 -25.26 1.13
N GLY A 418 39.82 -24.36 0.70
CA GLY A 418 39.85 -23.72 -0.60
C GLY A 418 40.85 -22.56 -0.61
N ARG A 419 42.15 -22.88 -0.50
CA ARG A 419 43.24 -21.96 -0.87
C ARG A 419 43.97 -22.50 -2.10
N ALA A 420 43.53 -22.06 -3.28
CA ALA A 420 44.39 -21.79 -4.42
C ALA A 420 44.13 -20.32 -4.79
N LEU A 421 45.04 -19.41 -4.40
CA LEU A 421 46.06 -18.84 -5.29
C LEU A 421 45.46 -18.14 -6.50
N GLY A 422 45.27 -16.83 -6.35
CA GLY A 422 44.99 -15.87 -7.41
C GLY A 422 45.42 -14.48 -6.95
N SER A 423 46.70 -14.19 -7.17
CA SER A 423 47.36 -12.90 -7.07
C SER A 423 46.55 -11.76 -7.71
N GLY A 424 46.46 -10.60 -7.06
CA GLY A 424 46.11 -9.33 -7.71
C GLY A 424 47.26 -8.83 -8.61
N PRO A 425 47.39 -7.52 -8.91
CA PRO A 425 46.45 -6.39 -8.83
C PRO A 425 46.22 -5.76 -10.22
N GLU A 426 45.21 -4.90 -10.38
CA GLU A 426 45.35 -3.77 -11.32
C GLU A 426 44.39 -2.63 -10.98
N GLN A 427 44.98 -1.60 -10.38
CA GLN A 427 44.57 -0.22 -10.59
C GLN A 427 44.98 0.16 -12.02
N THR A 428 44.12 0.87 -12.75
CA THR A 428 44.49 2.14 -13.40
C THR A 428 43.27 2.80 -14.05
N ALA A 429 43.24 4.13 -13.89
CA ALA A 429 42.62 5.18 -14.72
C ALA A 429 41.11 5.18 -14.93
#